data_AF-A0A3D4DHY8-F1
#
_entry.id   AF-A0A3D4DHY8-F1
#
_cell.length_a   1.000
_cell.length_b   1.000
_cell.length_c   1.000
_cell.angle_alpha   90.00
_cell.angle_beta   90.00
_cell.angle_gamma   90.00
#
_symmetry.space_group_name_H-M   'P 1'
#
loop_
_entity.id
_entity.type
_entity.pdbx_description
1 polymer ?
#
loop_
_entity_poly.entity_id
_entity_poly.type
_entity_poly.pdbx_seq_one_letter_code
_entity_poly.pdbx_strand_id
1 'polypeptide(L)'
;MNKIIIGLKNLDKDTYKIIKYGILFSIFLAIIASTILISYILLGINLFYHIGELLIKSSFTFATQFVICGIIVDSIKKQII
;
A
#
# COMPACT_ATOMS: atom_id res chain seq x y z
N MET A 1 -14.98 11.17 -5.35
CA MET A 1 -13.52 11.11 -5.59
C MET A 1 -12.77 12.39 -5.23
N ASN A 2 -13.20 13.60 -5.66
CA ASN A 2 -12.45 14.85 -5.41
C ASN A 2 -12.14 15.17 -3.94
N LYS A 3 -13.04 14.89 -2.99
CA LYS A 3 -12.78 15.18 -1.56
C LYS A 3 -11.59 14.42 -0.98
N ILE A 4 -11.37 13.17 -1.41
CA ILE A 4 -10.26 12.34 -0.93
C ILE A 4 -8.93 12.87 -1.50
N ILE A 5 -8.92 13.26 -2.78
CA ILE A 5 -7.74 13.80 -3.46
C ILE A 5 -7.36 15.18 -2.89
N ILE A 6 -8.36 16.03 -2.61
CA ILE A 6 -8.16 17.34 -1.98
C ILE A 6 -7.69 17.18 -0.53
N GLY A 7 -8.25 16.21 0.21
CA GLY A 7 -7.77 15.82 1.53
C GLY A 7 -6.30 15.41 1.49
N LEU A 8 -5.92 14.55 0.54
CA LEU A 8 -4.53 14.11 0.31
C LEU A 8 -3.56 15.26 0.00
N LYS A 9 -4.04 16.28 -0.74
CA LYS A 9 -3.23 17.43 -1.11
C LYS A 9 -3.01 18.41 0.04
N ASN A 10 -3.95 18.43 1.00
CA ASN A 10 -3.88 19.26 2.21
C ASN A 10 -3.32 18.50 3.42
N LEU A 11 -2.76 17.31 3.23
CA LEU A 11 -2.10 16.58 4.30
C LEU A 11 -0.82 17.31 4.73
N ASP A 12 -0.51 17.19 6.01
CA ASP A 12 0.74 17.66 6.56
C ASP A 12 1.93 16.99 5.86
N LYS A 13 3.02 17.74 5.68
CA LYS A 13 4.17 17.32 4.87
C LYS A 13 4.81 16.03 5.38
N ASP A 14 4.79 15.81 6.69
CA ASP A 14 5.34 14.60 7.30
C ASP A 14 4.42 13.40 7.09
N THR A 15 3.12 13.59 7.28
CA THR A 15 2.13 12.54 7.07
C THR A 15 2.06 12.14 5.59
N TYR A 16 2.15 13.10 4.67
CA TYR A 16 2.23 12.84 3.23
C TYR A 16 3.46 12.01 2.86
N LYS A 17 4.64 12.30 3.45
CA LYS A 17 5.84 11.49 3.23
C LYS A 17 5.62 10.04 3.70
N ILE A 18 5.05 9.84 4.88
CA ILE A 18 4.78 8.51 5.42
C ILE A 18 3.87 7.72 4.48
N ILE A 19 2.76 8.31 4.03
CA ILE A 19 1.86 7.66 3.06
C ILE A 19 2.61 7.34 1.77
N LYS A 20 3.39 8.28 1.23
CA LYS A 20 4.15 8.09 -0.01
C LYS A 20 5.14 6.93 0.09
N TYR A 21 5.91 6.84 1.17
CA TYR A 21 6.84 5.74 1.40
C TYR A 21 6.12 4.41 1.65
N GLY A 22 4.99 4.42 2.36
CA GLY A 22 4.16 3.23 2.58
C GLY A 22 3.57 2.67 1.27
N ILE A 23 3.08 3.55 0.38
CA ILE A 23 2.62 3.16 -0.96
C ILE A 23 3.78 2.64 -1.80
N LEU A 24 4.94 3.31 -1.77
CA LEU A 24 6.13 2.86 -2.51
C LEU A 24 6.55 1.45 -2.06
N PHE A 25 6.57 1.20 -0.75
CA PHE A 25 6.84 -0.12 -0.18
C PHE A 25 5.81 -1.15 -0.63
N SER A 26 4.52 -0.80 -0.64
CA SER A 26 3.48 -1.71 -1.13
C SER A 26 3.64 -2.06 -2.61
N ILE A 27 4.01 -1.10 -3.46
CA ILE A 27 4.26 -1.34 -4.89
C ILE A 27 5.45 -2.28 -5.05
N PHE A 28 6.52 -2.05 -4.29
CA PHE A 28 7.69 -2.92 -4.29
C PHE A 28 7.32 -4.36 -3.90
N LEU A 29 6.50 -4.54 -2.87
CA LEU A 29 5.97 -5.84 -2.48
C LEU A 29 5.14 -6.51 -3.59
N ALA A 30 4.30 -5.73 -4.28
CA ALA A 30 3.47 -6.24 -5.37
C ALA A 30 4.29 -6.70 -6.57
N ILE A 31 5.41 -6.02 -6.88
CA ILE A 31 6.35 -6.44 -7.94
C ILE A 31 7.02 -7.76 -7.58
N ILE A 32 7.45 -7.92 -6.32
CA ILE A 32 8.03 -9.18 -5.83
C ILE A 32 7.00 -10.31 -5.96
N ALA A 33 5.78 -10.06 -5.49
CA ALA A 33 4.68 -11.03 -5.56
C ALA A 33 4.36 -11.45 -6.99
N SER A 34 4.35 -10.49 -7.93
CA SER A 34 4.11 -10.73 -9.35
C SER A 34 5.22 -11.58 -9.97
N THR A 35 6.49 -11.33 -9.60
CA THR A 35 7.63 -12.15 -10.05
C THR A 35 7.50 -13.61 -9.57
N ILE A 36 7.04 -13.82 -8.33
CA ILE A 36 6.77 -15.16 -7.79
C ILE A 36 5.64 -15.84 -8.56
N LEU A 37 4.56 -15.12 -8.88
CA LEU A 37 3.45 -15.64 -9.69
C LEU A 37 3.88 -16.01 -11.12
N ILE A 38 4.76 -15.21 -11.74
CA ILE A 38 5.34 -15.52 -13.05
C ILE A 38 6.20 -16.78 -12.96
N SER A 39 6.95 -16.95 -11.87
CA SER A 39 7.76 -18.15 -11.63
C SER A 39 6.90 -19.41 -11.47
N TYR A 40 5.69 -19.29 -10.91
CA TYR A 40 4.70 -20.37 -10.90
C TYR A 40 4.31 -20.81 -12.33
N ILE A 41 4.05 -19.88 -13.25
CA ILE A 41 3.68 -20.19 -14.63
C ILE A 41 4.80 -20.97 -15.35
N LEU A 42 6.05 -20.64 -15.06
CA LEU A 42 7.24 -21.27 -15.67
C LEU A 42 7.57 -22.65 -15.08
N LEU A 43 7.45 -22.81 -13.76
CA LEU A 43 7.91 -24.01 -13.03
C LEU A 43 6.78 -24.96 -12.63
N GLY A 44 5.52 -24.52 -12.65
CA GLY A 44 4.35 -25.32 -12.27
C GLY A 44 4.25 -25.65 -10.77
N ILE A 45 5.08 -25.06 -9.91
CA ILE A 45 5.12 -25.35 -8.47
C ILE A 45 3.98 -24.63 -7.76
N ASN A 46 2.95 -25.38 -7.34
CA ASN A 46 1.72 -24.83 -6.74
C ASN A 46 1.97 -23.98 -5.47
N LEU A 47 3.08 -24.22 -4.77
CA LEU A 47 3.48 -23.45 -3.59
C LEU A 47 3.76 -21.97 -3.92
N PHE A 48 4.29 -21.67 -5.11
CA PHE A 48 4.52 -20.28 -5.55
C PHE A 48 3.23 -19.54 -5.85
N TYR A 49 2.18 -20.24 -6.31
CA TYR A 49 0.87 -19.64 -6.52
C TYR A 49 0.29 -19.12 -5.20
N HIS A 50 0.23 -19.96 -4.16
CA HIS A 50 -0.32 -19.59 -2.86
C HIS A 50 0.49 -18.48 -2.17
N ILE A 51 1.82 -18.53 -2.23
CA ILE A 51 2.67 -17.49 -1.65
C ILE A 51 2.49 -16.17 -2.38
N GLY A 52 2.52 -16.18 -3.71
CA GLY A 52 2.40 -14.96 -4.49
C GLY A 52 1.00 -14.34 -4.38
N GLU A 53 -0.06 -15.14 -4.34
CA GLU A 53 -1.44 -14.67 -4.12
C GLU A 53 -1.56 -13.98 -2.74
N LEU A 54 -1.06 -14.62 -1.69
CA LEU A 54 -1.08 -14.05 -0.34
C LEU A 54 -0.28 -12.74 -0.27
N LEU A 55 0.88 -12.68 -0.92
CA LEU A 55 1.71 -11.47 -0.99
C LEU A 55 1.03 -10.34 -1.79
N ILE A 56 0.36 -10.66 -2.89
CA ILE A 56 -0.44 -9.67 -3.62
C ILE A 56 -1.52 -9.11 -2.70
N LYS A 57 -2.30 -9.97 -2.04
CA LYS A 57 -3.38 -9.55 -1.15
C LYS A 57 -2.88 -8.69 0.02
N SER A 58 -1.75 -9.06 0.62
CA SER A 58 -1.15 -8.29 1.71
C SER A 58 -0.62 -6.94 1.22
N SER A 59 -0.02 -6.86 0.03
CA SER A 59 0.44 -5.59 -0.55
C SER A 59 -0.71 -4.58 -0.68
N PHE A 60 -1.82 -4.95 -1.31
CA PHE A 60 -3.00 -4.08 -1.43
C PHE A 60 -3.58 -3.67 -0.08
N THR A 61 -3.56 -4.59 0.89
CA THR A 61 -3.98 -4.30 2.27
C THR A 61 -3.08 -3.23 2.89
N PHE A 62 -1.75 -3.36 2.76
CA PHE A 62 -0.81 -2.37 3.27
C PHE A 62 -0.98 -1.01 2.60
N ALA A 63 -1.10 -0.93 1.27
CA ALA A 63 -1.35 0.35 0.58
C ALA A 63 -2.59 1.05 1.15
N THR A 64 -3.68 0.31 1.32
CA THR A 64 -4.93 0.83 1.85
C THR A 64 -4.77 1.29 3.30
N GLN A 65 -4.11 0.50 4.14
CA GLN A 65 -3.86 0.83 5.54
C GLN A 65 -3.02 2.10 5.69
N PHE A 66 -1.95 2.25 4.90
CA PHE A 66 -1.10 3.45 4.93
C PHE A 66 -1.88 4.71 4.56
N VAL A 67 -2.75 4.63 3.55
CA VAL A 67 -3.60 5.76 3.16
C VAL A 67 -4.62 6.10 4.25
N ILE A 68 -5.38 5.11 4.73
CA ILE A 68 -6.44 5.33 5.72
C ILE A 68 -5.86 5.83 7.05
N CYS A 69 -4.85 5.13 7.60
CA CYS A 69 -4.21 5.55 8.84
C CYS A 69 -3.53 6.90 8.70
N GLY A 70 -2.90 7.18 7.56
CA GLY A 70 -2.29 8.49 7.31
C GLY A 70 -3.32 9.63 7.32
N ILE A 71 -4.48 9.44 6.69
CA ILE A 71 -5.58 10.43 6.72
C ILE A 71 -6.12 10.62 8.14
N ILE A 72 -6.30 9.54 8.90
CA ILE A 72 -6.80 9.60 10.29
C ILE A 72 -5.81 10.36 11.18
N VAL A 73 -4.51 10.04 11.11
CA VAL A 73 -3.46 10.70 11.90
C VAL A 73 -3.37 12.20 11.56
N ASP A 74 -3.49 12.55 10.27
CA ASP A 74 -3.53 13.95 9.84
C ASP A 74 -4.74 14.70 10.42
N SER A 75 -5.91 14.05 10.40
CA SER A 75 -7.15 14.61 10.94
C SER A 75 -7.07 14.83 12.45
N ILE A 76 -6.46 13.89 13.18
CA ILE A 76 -6.22 14.02 14.63
C ILE A 76 -5.27 15.18 14.92
N LYS A 77 -4.15 15.28 14.20
CA LYS A 77 -3.19 16.38 14.37
C LYS A 77 -3.84 17.76 14.20
N LYS A 78 -4.71 17.90 13.19
CA LYS A 78 -5.46 19.14 12.92
C LYS A 78 -6.54 19.49 13.94
N GLN A 79 -6.94 18.55 14.80
CA GLN A 79 -7.89 18.80 15.88
C GLN A 79 -7.19 19.20 17.18
N ILE A 80 -5.93 18.82 17.35
CA ILE A 80 -5.14 19.06 18.57
C ILE A 80 -4.41 20.42 18.51
N ILE A 81 -4.09 20.90 17.31
CA ILE A 81 -3.40 22.18 17.03
C ILE A 81 -4.42 23.14 16.43
#